data_AF-A0A537RBP1-F1
#
_entry.id   AF-A0A537RBP1-F1
#
_cell.length_a   1.000
_cell.length_b   1.000
_cell.length_c   1.000
_cell.angle_alpha   90.00
_cell.angle_beta   90.00
_cell.angle_gamma   90.00
#
_symmetry.space_group_name_H-M   'P 1'
#
loop_
_entity.id
_entity.type
_entity.pdbx_description
1 polymer ?
#
loop_
_entity_poly.entity_id
_entity_poly.type
_entity_poly.pdbx_seq_one_letter_code
_entity_poly.pdbx_strand_id
1 'polypeptide(L)'
;VTAARWSADNGGPGVNLYKSRGAAVGTHGIVSSGDSGGGNTWRFSDGVGFIPAAAIRAAVDGTPGVNDMPGRLMFSTTLDGAAALSERMRITNDGKFGFGTTGPSNFASFEGIAAPQTDNAYTCGTASKRWSDVYAVSGTVNTSDARLKTDIEDSRLGLAFILNCRPRSYRWLEGGVTVEWDEEAVEEEVPVTEERTVLATVVEVRDGVAVARQVERTVRVPVVDHLPVVDEAGQPVLVDGEPAQHAVPRMARSVVEMRPVKREVKRAGGRTHYGLVAQEVQAAAAMAGVTDFAGWVLADKGDPDSTQGLRYDQFIAPLIKAVQELAARVVALEARRTAS
;
A
#
# COMPACT_ATOMS: atom_id res chain seq x y z
N VAL A 1 -1.47 20.52 -24.41
CA VAL A 1 -0.02 20.33 -24.23
C VAL A 1 0.29 18.90 -24.64
N THR A 2 1.23 18.71 -25.56
CA THR A 2 1.73 17.39 -25.94
C THR A 2 3.20 17.32 -25.51
N ALA A 3 3.57 16.30 -24.76
CA ALA A 3 4.95 16.04 -24.35
C ALA A 3 5.35 14.65 -24.84
N ALA A 4 6.49 14.54 -25.53
CA ALA A 4 7.01 13.28 -26.06
C ALA A 4 8.52 13.20 -25.81
N ARG A 5 9.01 12.00 -25.48
CA ARG A 5 10.43 11.67 -25.34
C ARG A 5 10.67 10.33 -26.01
N TRP A 6 11.73 10.25 -26.81
CA TRP A 6 12.15 9.03 -27.50
C TRP A 6 13.56 8.68 -27.02
N SER A 7 13.66 7.84 -25.98
CA SER A 7 14.92 7.33 -25.43
C SER A 7 14.80 5.86 -25.05
N ALA A 8 15.92 5.13 -25.12
CA ALA A 8 16.03 3.73 -24.70
C ALA A 8 16.53 3.62 -23.24
N ASP A 9 15.90 4.40 -22.36
CA ASP A 9 16.15 4.40 -20.92
C ASP A 9 14.81 4.32 -20.17
N ASN A 10 14.86 4.27 -18.83
CA ASN A 10 13.65 4.18 -18.01
C ASN A 10 12.89 5.52 -17.88
N GLY A 11 13.42 6.62 -18.46
CA GLY A 11 12.89 7.96 -18.28
C GLY A 11 11.76 8.31 -19.26
N GLY A 12 10.63 8.78 -18.74
CA GLY A 12 9.48 9.22 -19.54
C GLY A 12 9.37 10.75 -19.72
N PRO A 13 8.52 11.25 -20.63
CA PRO A 13 8.12 12.66 -20.67
C PRO A 13 7.21 13.00 -19.48
N GLY A 14 7.21 14.25 -19.04
CA GLY A 14 6.38 14.72 -17.93
C GLY A 14 5.71 16.07 -18.23
N VAL A 15 4.63 16.38 -17.50
CA VAL A 15 3.99 17.69 -17.49
C VAL A 15 4.01 18.19 -16.05
N ASN A 16 4.77 19.26 -15.81
CA ASN A 16 4.84 19.89 -14.49
C ASN A 16 3.86 21.06 -14.42
N LEU A 17 3.03 21.07 -13.38
CA LEU A 17 2.15 22.18 -13.05
C LEU A 17 2.69 22.85 -11.78
N TYR A 18 3.17 24.08 -11.92
CA TYR A 18 3.71 24.84 -10.80
C TYR A 18 2.69 25.86 -10.30
N LYS A 19 2.54 25.95 -8.97
CA LYS A 19 1.71 26.94 -8.30
C LYS A 19 2.55 27.66 -7.26
N SER A 20 2.51 28.99 -7.29
CA SER A 20 3.11 29.87 -6.28
C SER A 20 2.01 30.77 -5.69
N ARG A 21 2.13 31.18 -4.43
CA ARG A 21 1.38 32.32 -3.88
C ARG A 21 2.12 33.65 -4.05
N GLY A 22 3.33 33.63 -4.63
CA GLY A 22 4.04 34.84 -5.02
C GLY A 22 3.29 35.55 -6.16
N ALA A 23 2.95 36.82 -5.96
CA ALA A 23 2.12 37.58 -6.91
C ALA A 23 2.88 38.01 -8.17
N ALA A 24 4.22 38.03 -8.15
CA ALA A 24 5.06 38.35 -9.29
C ALA A 24 5.63 37.07 -9.93
N VAL A 25 5.70 37.04 -11.26
CA VAL A 25 6.29 35.93 -12.02
C VAL A 25 7.74 35.73 -11.58
N GLY A 26 8.11 34.48 -11.30
CA GLY A 26 9.45 34.12 -10.79
C GLY A 26 9.62 34.27 -9.28
N THR A 27 8.60 34.73 -8.53
CA THR A 27 8.62 34.75 -7.06
C THR A 27 7.98 33.50 -6.46
N HIS A 28 8.55 33.01 -5.35
CA HIS A 28 8.11 31.79 -4.65
C HIS A 28 7.43 32.17 -3.34
N GLY A 29 6.10 32.22 -3.34
CA GLY A 29 5.30 32.31 -2.12
C GLY A 29 4.79 30.93 -1.74
N ILE A 30 5.00 30.53 -0.48
CA ILE A 30 4.56 29.23 0.05
C ILE A 30 3.04 29.06 -0.13
N VAL A 31 2.61 27.89 -0.60
CA VAL A 31 1.18 27.54 -0.71
C VAL A 31 0.60 27.12 0.64
N SER A 32 -0.71 27.16 0.78
CA SER A 32 -1.42 26.76 2.01
C SER A 32 -2.28 25.52 1.79
N SER A 33 -2.63 24.81 2.86
CA SER A 33 -3.57 23.68 2.81
C SER A 33 -4.82 24.03 2.01
N GLY A 34 -5.23 23.13 1.11
CA GLY A 34 -6.37 23.32 0.22
C GLY A 34 -6.07 24.09 -1.08
N ASP A 35 -4.92 24.74 -1.21
CA ASP A 35 -4.53 25.38 -2.47
C ASP A 35 -4.47 24.33 -3.60
N SER A 36 -5.10 24.63 -4.73
CA SER A 36 -5.08 23.73 -5.89
C SER A 36 -3.71 23.76 -6.55
N GLY A 37 -3.12 22.58 -6.74
CA GLY A 37 -1.91 22.36 -7.54
C GLY A 37 -2.20 22.22 -9.04
N GLY A 38 -3.45 22.44 -9.46
CA GLY A 38 -3.91 22.21 -10.82
C GLY A 38 -4.36 20.77 -11.08
N GLY A 39 -4.56 20.44 -12.35
CA GLY A 39 -5.00 19.14 -12.80
C GLY A 39 -5.79 19.21 -14.11
N ASN A 40 -6.35 18.08 -14.50
CA ASN A 40 -7.13 17.94 -15.72
C ASN A 40 -8.63 17.95 -15.39
N THR A 41 -9.41 18.64 -16.21
CA THR A 41 -10.87 18.62 -16.15
C THR A 41 -11.40 18.38 -17.54
N TRP A 42 -12.10 17.27 -17.73
CA TRP A 42 -12.78 16.96 -18.98
C TRP A 42 -14.16 17.57 -18.93
N ARG A 43 -14.44 18.44 -19.90
CA ARG A 43 -15.76 19.05 -20.10
C ARG A 43 -16.31 18.61 -21.44
N PHE A 44 -17.60 18.31 -21.48
CA PHE A 44 -18.33 17.99 -22.71
C PHE A 44 -19.51 18.95 -22.86
N SER A 45 -19.95 19.16 -24.10
CA SER A 45 -21.15 19.95 -24.36
C SER A 45 -22.39 19.17 -23.93
N ASP A 46 -23.29 19.80 -23.19
CA ASP A 46 -24.63 19.26 -22.87
C ASP A 46 -25.71 19.71 -23.89
N GLY A 47 -25.29 20.40 -24.97
CA GLY A 47 -26.18 21.03 -25.94
C GLY A 47 -26.40 22.53 -25.72
N VAL A 48 -26.01 23.07 -24.56
CA VAL A 48 -26.08 24.50 -24.22
C VAL A 48 -24.70 25.04 -23.81
N GLY A 49 -23.93 24.28 -23.02
CA GLY A 49 -22.62 24.68 -22.52
C GLY A 49 -21.69 23.51 -22.23
N PHE A 50 -20.42 23.83 -21.98
CA PHE A 50 -19.43 22.82 -21.60
C PHE A 50 -19.49 22.57 -20.08
N ILE A 51 -20.01 21.41 -19.69
CA ILE A 51 -20.16 20.98 -18.30
C ILE A 51 -19.04 20.00 -17.92
N PRO A 52 -18.46 20.09 -16.72
CA PRO A 52 -17.47 19.11 -16.27
C PRO A 52 -18.09 17.73 -16.07
N ALA A 53 -17.51 16.72 -16.71
CA ALA A 53 -17.91 15.32 -16.55
C ALA A 53 -17.00 14.57 -15.57
N ALA A 54 -15.70 14.82 -15.64
CA ALA A 54 -14.71 14.21 -14.76
C ALA A 54 -13.51 15.13 -14.53
N ALA A 55 -12.81 14.93 -13.42
CA ALA A 55 -11.56 15.63 -13.12
C ALA A 55 -10.59 14.77 -12.32
N ILE A 56 -9.30 15.04 -12.53
CA ILE A 56 -8.20 14.59 -11.69
C ILE A 56 -7.45 15.83 -11.25
N ARG A 57 -7.34 16.06 -9.93
CA ARG A 57 -6.75 17.30 -9.38
C ARG A 57 -5.81 17.02 -8.22
N ALA A 58 -4.76 17.82 -8.14
CA ALA A 58 -3.89 17.89 -6.98
C ALA A 58 -4.26 19.08 -6.10
N ALA A 59 -4.05 18.94 -4.80
CA ALA A 59 -4.14 20.05 -3.85
C ALA A 59 -3.16 19.84 -2.69
N VAL A 60 -2.76 20.94 -2.06
CA VAL A 60 -1.99 20.90 -0.82
C VAL A 60 -2.83 20.26 0.28
N ASP A 61 -2.24 19.32 1.01
CA ASP A 61 -2.91 18.47 1.98
C ASP A 61 -2.12 18.41 3.29
N GLY A 62 -2.13 19.52 4.02
CA GLY A 62 -1.29 19.72 5.20
C GLY A 62 -0.65 21.09 5.19
N THR A 63 0.42 21.27 5.98
CA THR A 63 1.15 22.53 6.09
C THR A 63 2.48 22.42 5.35
N PRO A 64 2.67 23.08 4.20
CA PRO A 64 3.95 23.09 3.50
C PRO A 64 5.06 23.76 4.31
N GLY A 65 6.29 23.32 4.07
CA GLY A 65 7.53 23.87 4.60
C GLY A 65 8.60 24.00 3.52
N VAL A 66 9.84 24.32 3.93
CA VAL A 66 10.98 24.30 3.01
C VAL A 66 11.31 22.84 2.70
N ASN A 67 11.33 22.48 1.42
CA ASN A 67 11.49 21.10 0.94
C ASN A 67 10.42 20.12 1.46
N ASP A 68 9.28 20.63 1.93
CA ASP A 68 8.15 19.84 2.43
C ASP A 68 6.86 20.31 1.74
N MET A 69 6.23 19.42 0.99
CA MET A 69 5.06 19.73 0.17
C MET A 69 4.02 18.62 0.26
N PRO A 70 3.27 18.53 1.38
CA PRO A 70 2.27 17.49 1.54
C PRO A 70 1.12 17.74 0.57
N GLY A 71 0.81 16.75 -0.26
CA GLY A 71 -0.17 16.86 -1.32
C GLY A 71 -1.11 15.68 -1.39
N ARG A 72 -2.31 15.91 -1.90
CA ARG A 72 -3.30 14.88 -2.22
C ARG A 72 -3.64 14.87 -3.69
N LEU A 73 -4.05 13.69 -4.17
CA LEU A 73 -4.64 13.49 -5.49
C LEU A 73 -6.10 13.10 -5.35
N MET A 74 -6.98 13.75 -6.12
CA MET A 74 -8.43 13.56 -6.06
C MET A 74 -8.97 13.21 -7.45
N PHE A 75 -9.87 12.23 -7.50
CA PHE A 75 -10.62 11.81 -8.67
C PHE A 75 -12.09 12.15 -8.46
N SER A 76 -12.70 12.83 -9.42
CA SER A 76 -14.07 13.31 -9.31
C SER A 76 -14.87 13.02 -10.57
N THR A 77 -16.15 12.72 -10.39
CA THR A 77 -17.13 12.56 -11.47
C THR A 77 -18.39 13.36 -11.17
N THR A 78 -19.09 13.75 -12.22
CA THR A 78 -20.44 14.32 -12.11
C THR A 78 -21.45 13.17 -12.15
N LEU A 79 -22.40 13.14 -11.22
CA LEU A 79 -23.48 12.15 -11.22
C LEU A 79 -24.39 12.38 -12.43
N ASP A 80 -25.04 11.31 -12.89
CA ASP A 80 -26.17 11.45 -13.78
C ASP A 80 -27.25 12.34 -13.13
N GLY A 81 -27.76 13.30 -13.89
CA GLY A 81 -28.66 14.34 -13.41
C GLY A 81 -28.03 15.48 -12.57
N ALA A 82 -26.72 15.47 -12.32
CA ALA A 82 -26.02 16.56 -11.64
C ALA A 82 -25.25 17.47 -12.62
N ALA A 83 -24.90 18.68 -12.18
CA ALA A 83 -24.09 19.63 -12.96
C ALA A 83 -22.71 19.93 -12.33
N ALA A 84 -22.39 19.29 -11.20
CA ALA A 84 -21.16 19.55 -10.44
C ALA A 84 -20.40 18.26 -10.13
N LEU A 85 -19.07 18.38 -10.13
CA LEU A 85 -18.15 17.30 -9.77
C LEU A 85 -18.29 16.97 -8.28
N SER A 86 -18.33 15.67 -7.98
CA SER A 86 -18.19 15.14 -6.62
C SER A 86 -16.97 14.24 -6.57
N GLU A 87 -16.23 14.31 -5.47
CA GLU A 87 -15.07 13.44 -5.26
C GLU A 87 -15.50 11.99 -5.06
N ARG A 88 -14.78 11.07 -5.69
CA ARG A 88 -15.04 9.61 -5.66
C ARG A 88 -13.88 8.81 -5.12
N MET A 89 -12.66 9.28 -5.33
CA MET A 89 -11.47 8.63 -4.82
C MET A 89 -10.40 9.67 -4.47
N ARG A 90 -9.62 9.39 -3.44
CA ARG A 90 -8.49 10.21 -3.01
C ARG A 90 -7.29 9.38 -2.60
N ILE A 91 -6.10 9.95 -2.81
CA ILE A 91 -4.86 9.58 -2.13
C ILE A 91 -4.42 10.82 -1.33
N THR A 92 -4.26 10.67 -0.02
CA THR A 92 -3.86 11.75 0.92
C THR A 92 -2.34 11.84 1.04
N ASN A 93 -1.84 12.89 1.69
CA ASN A 93 -0.40 13.10 1.87
C ASN A 93 0.31 12.00 2.68
N ASP A 94 -0.41 11.29 3.55
CA ASP A 94 0.10 10.14 4.31
C ASP A 94 -0.11 8.79 3.59
N GLY A 95 -0.48 8.84 2.31
CA GLY A 95 -0.59 7.68 1.44
C GLY A 95 -1.90 6.89 1.56
N LYS A 96 -2.86 7.34 2.38
CA LYS A 96 -4.15 6.63 2.52
C LYS A 96 -5.04 6.84 1.30
N PHE A 97 -5.67 5.74 0.88
CA PHE A 97 -6.64 5.65 -0.20
C PHE A 97 -8.07 5.70 0.36
N GLY A 98 -8.89 6.61 -0.15
CA GLY A 98 -10.32 6.66 0.14
C GLY A 98 -11.14 6.37 -1.12
N PHE A 99 -12.07 5.42 -1.04
CA PHE A 99 -13.09 5.14 -2.06
C PHE A 99 -14.44 5.60 -1.53
N GLY A 100 -15.01 6.63 -2.14
CA GLY A 100 -16.28 7.25 -1.72
C GLY A 100 -16.18 8.14 -0.46
N THR A 101 -14.97 8.35 0.08
CA THR A 101 -14.73 9.21 1.26
C THR A 101 -13.59 10.20 1.01
N THR A 102 -13.70 11.39 1.59
CA THR A 102 -12.66 12.44 1.56
C THR A 102 -11.72 12.38 2.76
N GLY A 103 -12.02 11.56 3.77
CA GLY A 103 -11.26 11.45 5.01
C GLY A 103 -10.99 9.99 5.38
N PRO A 104 -10.17 9.27 4.60
CA PRO A 104 -9.84 7.88 4.90
C PRO A 104 -9.13 7.77 6.26
N SER A 105 -9.67 6.95 7.15
CA SER A 105 -9.08 6.68 8.48
C SER A 105 -8.09 5.51 8.45
N ASN A 106 -8.21 4.63 7.45
CA ASN A 106 -7.34 3.48 7.22
C ASN A 106 -6.53 3.69 5.94
N PHE A 107 -5.50 2.85 5.72
CA PHE A 107 -4.71 2.90 4.50
C PHE A 107 -5.55 2.68 3.23
N ALA A 108 -6.57 1.83 3.31
CA ALA A 108 -7.64 1.76 2.32
C ALA A 108 -8.98 1.84 3.06
N SER A 109 -9.77 2.87 2.79
CA SER A 109 -11.11 3.07 3.31
C SER A 109 -12.14 2.98 2.19
N PHE A 110 -13.20 2.18 2.39
CA PHE A 110 -14.33 2.07 1.49
C PHE A 110 -15.58 2.64 2.16
N GLU A 111 -16.19 3.65 1.56
CA GLU A 111 -17.51 4.14 1.94
C GLU A 111 -18.57 3.22 1.32
N GLY A 112 -18.85 2.09 2.00
CA GLY A 112 -19.83 1.10 1.57
C GLY A 112 -19.29 -0.33 1.59
N ILE A 113 -19.69 -1.13 0.59
CA ILE A 113 -19.36 -2.56 0.50
C ILE A 113 -18.02 -2.75 -0.21
N ALA A 114 -17.12 -3.51 0.41
CA ALA A 114 -15.97 -4.11 -0.27
C ALA A 114 -16.33 -5.53 -0.72
N ALA A 115 -16.66 -5.70 -2.01
CA ALA A 115 -17.09 -6.98 -2.58
C ALA A 115 -16.34 -7.32 -3.88
N PRO A 116 -16.19 -8.62 -4.22
CA PRO A 116 -15.69 -9.03 -5.52
C PRO A 116 -16.68 -8.66 -6.63
N GLN A 117 -16.17 -8.34 -7.82
CA GLN A 117 -17.02 -8.07 -8.99
C GLN A 117 -17.58 -9.37 -9.60
N THR A 118 -16.79 -10.44 -9.62
CA THR A 118 -17.21 -11.76 -10.09
C THR A 118 -17.57 -12.65 -8.91
N ASP A 119 -18.80 -13.16 -8.91
CA ASP A 119 -19.30 -14.03 -7.85
C ASP A 119 -18.47 -15.32 -7.73
N ASN A 120 -18.21 -15.75 -6.48
CA ASN A 120 -17.50 -16.98 -6.13
C ASN A 120 -16.11 -17.19 -6.79
N ALA A 121 -15.43 -16.12 -7.24
CA ALA A 121 -14.17 -16.24 -8.00
C ALA A 121 -12.90 -15.85 -7.21
N TYR A 122 -13.03 -15.06 -6.14
CA TYR A 122 -11.89 -14.46 -5.44
C TYR A 122 -11.91 -14.75 -3.93
N THR A 123 -10.73 -14.82 -3.32
CA THR A 123 -10.55 -15.02 -1.88
C THR A 123 -10.21 -13.73 -1.15
N CYS A 124 -10.60 -13.63 0.12
CA CYS A 124 -10.14 -12.55 1.00
C CYS A 124 -8.85 -12.99 1.73
N GLY A 125 -7.71 -12.58 1.18
CA GLY A 125 -6.39 -13.03 1.62
C GLY A 125 -5.91 -14.29 0.91
N THR A 126 -4.67 -14.69 1.21
CA THR A 126 -4.01 -15.88 0.66
C THR A 126 -3.29 -16.65 1.78
N ALA A 127 -2.79 -17.85 1.49
CA ALA A 127 -2.02 -18.64 2.46
C ALA A 127 -0.79 -17.89 3.01
N SER A 128 -0.13 -17.07 2.18
CA SER A 128 1.05 -16.28 2.55
C SER A 128 0.73 -14.85 3.02
N LYS A 129 -0.49 -14.36 2.79
CA LYS A 129 -0.96 -13.02 3.16
C LYS A 129 -2.34 -13.12 3.82
N ARG A 130 -2.31 -13.54 5.09
CA ARG A 130 -3.49 -13.76 5.93
C ARG A 130 -3.79 -12.52 6.76
N TRP A 131 -5.07 -12.22 6.96
CA TRP A 131 -5.50 -11.25 7.96
C TRP A 131 -5.25 -11.81 9.35
N SER A 132 -4.78 -10.96 10.28
CA SER A 132 -4.59 -11.39 11.67
C SER A 132 -5.94 -11.64 12.37
N ASP A 133 -6.92 -10.78 12.10
CA ASP A 133 -8.26 -10.82 12.69
C ASP A 133 -9.29 -10.21 11.72
N VAL A 134 -10.57 -10.57 11.91
CA VAL A 134 -11.71 -9.93 11.23
C VAL A 134 -12.67 -9.41 12.31
N TYR A 135 -12.86 -8.09 12.35
CA TYR A 135 -13.77 -7.43 13.28
C TYR A 135 -15.13 -7.23 12.59
N ALA A 136 -16.17 -7.91 13.08
CA ALA A 136 -17.53 -7.85 12.54
C ALA A 136 -18.56 -7.78 13.67
N VAL A 137 -19.71 -7.15 13.41
CA VAL A 137 -20.82 -7.05 14.38
C VAL A 137 -21.52 -8.41 14.56
N SER A 138 -21.66 -9.19 13.48
CA SER A 138 -22.19 -10.55 13.47
C SER A 138 -21.25 -11.51 12.74
N GLY A 139 -21.45 -12.81 12.91
CA GLY A 139 -20.69 -13.85 12.20
C GLY A 139 -20.90 -13.81 10.68
N THR A 140 -20.05 -14.52 9.94
CA THR A 140 -20.14 -14.63 8.48
C THR A 140 -21.39 -15.39 8.04
N VAL A 141 -22.00 -14.96 6.94
CA VAL A 141 -23.08 -15.70 6.30
C VAL A 141 -22.48 -16.68 5.29
N ASN A 142 -22.82 -17.97 5.42
CA ASN A 142 -22.45 -19.01 4.46
C ASN A 142 -23.69 -19.50 3.71
N THR A 143 -23.75 -19.28 2.40
CA THR A 143 -24.84 -19.75 1.55
C THR A 143 -24.93 -21.28 1.59
N SER A 144 -26.12 -21.81 1.92
CA SER A 144 -26.33 -23.23 2.20
C SER A 144 -27.62 -23.78 1.57
N ASP A 145 -28.11 -23.13 0.51
CA ASP A 145 -29.35 -23.47 -0.20
C ASP A 145 -29.26 -24.87 -0.84
N ALA A 146 -30.32 -25.69 -0.69
CA ALA A 146 -30.38 -27.05 -1.22
C ALA A 146 -30.30 -27.10 -2.76
N ARG A 147 -30.74 -26.06 -3.47
CA ARG A 147 -30.68 -25.98 -4.94
C ARG A 147 -29.27 -25.83 -5.48
N LEU A 148 -28.33 -25.45 -4.61
CA LEU A 148 -26.91 -25.26 -4.95
C LEU A 148 -26.06 -26.46 -4.51
N LYS A 149 -26.69 -27.58 -4.15
CA LYS A 149 -26.04 -28.77 -3.62
C LYS A 149 -26.52 -30.02 -4.36
N THR A 150 -25.64 -31.01 -4.40
CA THR A 150 -25.89 -32.37 -4.87
C THR A 150 -25.51 -33.35 -3.76
N ASP A 151 -25.89 -34.62 -3.92
CA ASP A 151 -25.42 -35.73 -3.08
C ASP A 151 -25.63 -35.50 -1.58
N ILE A 152 -26.79 -34.94 -1.21
CA ILE A 152 -27.14 -34.65 0.17
C ILE A 152 -27.50 -35.97 0.89
N GLU A 153 -26.61 -36.43 1.76
CA GLU A 153 -26.77 -37.62 2.61
C GLU A 153 -26.58 -37.31 4.10
N ASP A 154 -27.00 -38.24 4.97
CA ASP A 154 -26.75 -38.14 6.40
C ASP A 154 -25.26 -38.17 6.73
N SER A 155 -24.85 -37.39 7.73
CA SER A 155 -23.43 -37.27 8.07
C SER A 155 -22.85 -38.57 8.63
N ARG A 156 -21.75 -39.03 8.01
CA ARG A 156 -20.91 -40.14 8.49
C ARG A 156 -20.01 -39.73 9.67
N LEU A 157 -19.77 -38.43 9.84
CA LEU A 157 -18.97 -37.89 10.94
C LEU A 157 -19.90 -37.56 12.11
N GLY A 158 -19.65 -38.19 13.26
CA GLY A 158 -20.47 -38.04 14.46
C GLY A 158 -19.63 -38.19 15.74
N LEU A 159 -20.19 -38.85 16.75
CA LEU A 159 -19.58 -38.95 18.08
C LEU A 159 -18.19 -39.59 18.04
N ALA A 160 -17.99 -40.65 17.26
CA ALA A 160 -16.69 -41.32 17.16
C ALA A 160 -15.59 -40.39 16.62
N PHE A 161 -15.91 -39.57 15.61
CA PHE A 161 -14.98 -38.58 15.06
C PHE A 161 -14.65 -37.48 16.09
N ILE A 162 -15.68 -36.92 16.74
CA ILE A 162 -15.50 -35.85 17.74
C ILE A 162 -14.68 -36.34 18.93
N LEU A 163 -14.89 -37.57 19.42
CA LEU A 163 -14.10 -38.14 20.51
C LEU A 163 -12.63 -38.40 20.13
N ASN A 164 -12.34 -38.58 18.84
CA ASN A 164 -10.97 -38.76 18.34
C ASN A 164 -10.25 -37.42 18.10
N CYS A 165 -10.99 -36.31 17.96
CA CYS A 165 -10.40 -34.98 17.94
C CYS A 165 -9.83 -34.64 19.31
N ARG A 166 -8.60 -34.10 19.34
CA ARG A 166 -7.88 -33.78 20.58
C ARG A 166 -7.77 -32.27 20.77
N PRO A 167 -8.58 -31.66 21.65
CA PRO A 167 -8.42 -30.26 22.01
C PRO A 167 -7.05 -29.99 22.63
N ARG A 168 -6.33 -29.00 22.11
CA ARG A 168 -5.02 -28.55 22.56
C ARG A 168 -5.07 -27.09 23.00
N SER A 169 -4.27 -26.75 24.00
CA SER A 169 -3.88 -25.36 24.26
C SER A 169 -2.51 -25.12 23.64
N TYR A 170 -2.32 -24.00 22.94
CA TYR A 170 -1.05 -23.69 22.27
C TYR A 170 -0.78 -22.18 22.25
N ARG A 171 0.47 -21.81 21.97
CA ARG A 171 0.89 -20.46 21.62
C ARG A 171 1.55 -20.48 20.25
N TRP A 172 1.38 -19.40 19.50
CA TRP A 172 2.06 -19.25 18.22
C TRP A 172 3.54 -18.96 18.42
N LEU A 173 4.40 -19.59 17.61
CA LEU A 173 5.80 -19.20 17.50
C LEU A 173 5.93 -17.76 16.95
N GLU A 174 5.06 -17.41 16.00
CA GLU A 174 4.89 -16.07 15.46
C GLU A 174 3.41 -15.67 15.60
N GLY A 175 3.09 -14.85 16.60
CA GLY A 175 1.73 -14.44 16.95
C GLY A 175 1.26 -13.16 16.24
N GLY A 176 2.14 -12.49 15.50
CA GLY A 176 1.79 -11.32 14.70
C GLY A 176 3.01 -10.65 14.08
N VAL A 177 2.74 -9.81 13.08
CA VAL A 177 3.74 -8.97 12.41
C VAL A 177 3.31 -7.52 12.59
N THR A 178 4.20 -6.68 13.08
CA THR A 178 4.02 -5.22 13.07
C THR A 178 4.72 -4.65 11.85
N VAL A 179 4.02 -3.77 11.14
CA VAL A 179 4.59 -3.00 10.04
C VAL A 179 5.03 -1.66 10.60
N GLU A 180 6.30 -1.36 10.45
CA GLU A 180 6.92 -0.11 10.86
C GLU A 180 7.45 0.60 9.61
N TRP A 181 7.32 1.92 9.58
CA TRP A 181 7.88 2.76 8.52
C TRP A 181 9.05 3.52 9.14
N ASP A 182 10.25 3.22 8.65
CA ASP A 182 11.48 3.95 8.97
C ASP A 182 11.82 4.88 7.80
N GLU A 183 12.76 5.79 8.02
CA GLU A 183 13.37 6.58 6.95
C GLU A 183 14.81 6.12 6.75
N GLU A 184 15.19 5.90 5.48
CA GLU A 184 16.56 5.59 5.09
C GLU A 184 17.15 6.74 4.28
N ALA A 185 18.36 7.14 4.65
CA ALA A 185 19.09 8.20 3.97
C ALA A 185 19.63 7.68 2.64
N VAL A 186 19.29 8.35 1.55
CA VAL A 186 19.91 8.12 0.25
C VAL A 186 21.10 9.06 0.13
N GLU A 187 22.28 8.46 0.14
CA GLU A 187 23.54 9.17 -0.01
C GLU A 187 24.01 9.11 -1.46
N GLU A 188 24.30 10.27 -2.03
CA GLU A 188 24.94 10.39 -3.34
C GLU A 188 26.21 11.23 -3.22
N GLU A 189 27.13 11.04 -4.18
CA GLU A 189 28.25 11.97 -4.33
C GLU A 189 27.75 13.25 -4.99
N VAL A 190 27.83 14.35 -4.27
CA VAL A 190 27.43 15.68 -4.74
C VAL A 190 28.62 16.64 -4.66
N PRO A 191 28.70 17.64 -5.56
CA PRO A 191 29.79 18.60 -5.52
C PRO A 191 29.70 19.46 -4.24
N VAL A 192 30.83 19.56 -3.53
CA VAL A 192 31.00 20.50 -2.42
C VAL A 192 30.84 21.91 -2.97
N THR A 193 30.02 22.74 -2.34
CA THR A 193 29.82 24.13 -2.76
C THR A 193 30.29 25.11 -1.70
N GLU A 194 30.84 26.24 -2.14
CA GLU A 194 31.15 27.40 -1.31
C GLU A 194 30.31 28.60 -1.72
N GLU A 195 30.04 29.50 -0.77
CA GLU A 195 29.33 30.75 -1.05
C GLU A 195 30.33 31.82 -1.47
N ARG A 196 30.12 32.37 -2.67
CA ARG A 196 30.94 33.43 -3.23
C ARG A 196 30.05 34.64 -3.56
N THR A 197 30.47 35.82 -3.14
CA THR A 197 29.83 37.07 -3.55
C THR A 197 30.28 37.41 -4.96
N VAL A 198 29.33 37.50 -5.89
CA VAL A 198 29.57 37.97 -7.26
C VAL A 198 28.77 39.24 -7.53
N LEU A 199 29.31 40.11 -8.36
CA LEU A 199 28.60 41.29 -8.82
C LEU A 199 27.68 40.87 -9.98
N ALA A 200 26.37 40.98 -9.77
CA ALA A 200 25.36 40.68 -10.77
C ALA A 200 24.77 41.98 -11.32
N THR A 201 24.67 42.07 -12.65
CA THR A 201 24.01 43.19 -13.32
C THR A 201 22.50 42.98 -13.29
N VAL A 202 21.79 43.78 -12.50
CA VAL A 202 20.32 43.84 -12.50
C VAL A 202 19.90 44.99 -13.40
N VAL A 203 19.02 44.71 -14.36
CA VAL A 203 18.46 45.73 -15.25
C VAL A 203 17.10 46.13 -14.70
N GLU A 204 17.00 47.35 -14.20
CA GLU A 204 15.73 47.96 -13.79
C GLU A 204 15.26 48.92 -14.88
N VAL A 205 13.95 48.92 -15.19
CA VAL A 205 13.36 49.91 -16.09
C VAL A 205 12.87 51.09 -15.25
N ARG A 206 13.47 52.25 -15.45
CA ARG A 206 13.00 53.52 -14.89
C ARG A 206 12.68 54.46 -16.06
N ASP A 207 11.47 55.03 -16.05
CA ASP A 207 11.00 55.97 -17.07
C ASP A 207 11.15 55.46 -18.53
N GLY A 208 10.93 54.16 -18.75
CA GLY A 208 10.99 53.55 -20.09
C GLY A 208 12.40 53.26 -20.62
N VAL A 209 13.45 53.50 -19.83
CA VAL A 209 14.85 53.21 -20.18
C VAL A 209 15.41 52.12 -19.26
N ALA A 210 16.05 51.12 -19.86
CA ALA A 210 16.74 50.06 -19.13
C ALA A 210 18.04 50.59 -18.51
N VAL A 211 18.14 50.61 -17.18
CA VAL A 211 19.34 51.01 -16.44
C VAL A 211 19.94 49.80 -15.76
N ALA A 212 21.20 49.50 -16.09
CA ALA A 212 21.97 48.41 -15.51
C ALA A 212 22.61 48.86 -14.18
N ARG A 213 22.33 48.14 -13.09
CA ARG A 213 22.96 48.35 -11.78
C ARG A 213 23.72 47.09 -11.35
N GLN A 214 24.94 47.27 -10.86
CA GLN A 214 25.71 46.21 -10.22
C GLN A 214 25.18 46.00 -8.79
N VAL A 215 24.78 44.77 -8.47
CA VAL A 215 24.33 44.39 -7.13
C VAL A 215 25.11 43.16 -6.68
N GLU A 216 25.59 43.17 -5.45
CA GLU A 216 26.22 42.00 -4.86
C GLU A 216 25.20 40.88 -4.66
N ARG A 217 25.53 39.71 -5.18
CA ARG A 217 24.71 38.50 -5.04
C ARG A 217 25.59 37.36 -4.55
N THR A 218 25.19 36.75 -3.45
CA THR A 218 25.80 35.50 -3.00
C THR A 218 25.34 34.36 -3.90
N VAL A 219 26.30 33.64 -4.49
CA VAL A 219 26.06 32.45 -5.32
C VAL A 219 26.81 31.27 -4.74
N ARG A 220 26.23 30.08 -4.83
CA ARG A 220 26.91 28.82 -4.49
C ARG A 220 27.66 28.32 -5.71
N VAL A 221 28.97 28.17 -5.59
CA VAL A 221 29.84 27.65 -6.66
C VAL A 221 30.49 26.36 -6.19
N PRO A 222 30.67 25.36 -7.09
CA PRO A 222 31.36 24.13 -6.72
C PRO A 222 32.83 24.42 -6.40
N VAL A 223 33.32 23.86 -5.30
CA VAL A 223 34.74 23.82 -4.99
C VAL A 223 35.39 22.88 -5.98
N VAL A 224 36.42 23.35 -6.69
CA VAL A 224 37.13 22.57 -7.71
C VAL A 224 38.52 22.18 -7.23
N ASP A 225 38.92 20.95 -7.54
CA ASP A 225 40.29 20.47 -7.44
C ASP A 225 40.92 20.51 -8.84
N HIS A 226 42.19 20.90 -8.92
CA HIS A 226 42.92 20.94 -10.17
C HIS A 226 43.82 19.72 -10.26
N LEU A 227 43.50 18.80 -11.17
CA LEU A 227 44.27 17.58 -11.40
C LEU A 227 45.14 17.71 -12.65
N PRO A 228 46.37 17.17 -12.66
CA PRO A 228 47.21 17.16 -13.85
C PRO A 228 46.59 16.25 -14.92
N VAL A 229 46.55 16.74 -16.15
CA VAL A 229 46.15 15.95 -17.32
C VAL A 229 47.31 15.02 -17.65
N VAL A 230 47.05 13.73 -17.70
CA VAL A 230 48.07 12.70 -18.03
C VAL A 230 47.80 12.06 -19.38
N ASP A 231 48.85 11.58 -20.03
CA ASP A 231 48.76 10.75 -21.23
C ASP A 231 48.39 9.28 -20.91
N GLU A 232 48.27 8.44 -21.93
CA GLU A 232 47.95 7.00 -21.77
C GLU A 232 49.00 6.22 -20.97
N ALA A 233 50.22 6.76 -20.83
CA ALA A 233 51.30 6.18 -20.02
C ALA A 233 51.33 6.77 -18.59
N GLY A 234 50.40 7.67 -18.24
CA GLY A 234 50.30 8.31 -16.93
C GLY A 234 51.26 9.47 -16.71
N GLN A 235 51.93 9.98 -17.75
CA GLN A 235 52.83 11.13 -17.65
C GLN A 235 52.06 12.45 -17.85
N PRO A 236 52.40 13.54 -17.12
CA PRO A 236 51.72 14.83 -17.27
C PRO A 236 51.90 15.40 -18.68
N VAL A 237 50.79 15.75 -19.32
CA VAL A 237 50.78 16.48 -20.59
C VAL A 237 51.15 17.94 -20.31
N LEU A 238 52.17 18.45 -21.00
CA LEU A 238 52.64 19.82 -20.82
C LEU A 238 52.02 20.75 -21.87
N VAL A 239 51.55 21.92 -21.46
CA VAL A 239 51.15 23.04 -22.32
C VAL A 239 52.01 24.23 -21.93
N ASP A 240 52.74 24.79 -22.89
CA ASP A 240 53.71 25.89 -22.68
C ASP A 240 54.79 25.60 -21.60
N GLY A 241 55.16 24.33 -21.43
CA GLY A 241 56.19 23.89 -20.50
C GLY A 241 55.70 23.57 -19.09
N GLU A 242 54.43 23.85 -18.78
CA GLU A 242 53.81 23.54 -17.49
C GLU A 242 52.77 22.41 -17.63
N PRO A 243 52.56 21.57 -16.59
CA PRO A 243 51.53 20.54 -16.62
C PRO A 243 50.14 21.13 -16.85
N ALA A 244 49.47 20.67 -17.91
CA ALA A 244 48.07 21.01 -18.15
C ALA A 244 47.22 20.50 -16.98
N GLN A 245 46.29 21.33 -16.51
CA GLN A 245 45.41 20.99 -15.40
C GLN A 245 43.96 20.97 -15.85
N HIS A 246 43.20 20.01 -15.33
CA HIS A 246 41.76 19.91 -15.51
C HIS A 246 41.06 20.17 -14.17
N ALA A 247 40.11 21.11 -14.16
CA ALA A 247 39.31 21.43 -12.99
C ALA A 247 38.19 20.40 -12.84
N VAL A 248 38.21 19.65 -11.75
CA VAL A 248 37.16 18.69 -11.39
C VAL A 248 36.44 19.18 -10.14
N PRO A 249 35.09 19.16 -10.09
CA PRO A 249 34.37 19.45 -8.85
C PRO A 249 34.77 18.47 -7.75
N ARG A 250 35.08 18.98 -6.56
CA ARG A 250 35.31 18.15 -5.38
C ARG A 250 33.98 17.53 -4.97
N MET A 251 33.91 16.21 -4.99
CA MET A 251 32.71 15.47 -4.61
C MET A 251 32.76 15.09 -3.13
N ALA A 252 31.63 15.17 -2.44
CA ALA A 252 31.46 14.65 -1.10
C ALA A 252 30.16 13.84 -1.02
N ARG A 253 30.20 12.78 -0.21
CA ARG A 253 29.02 11.96 0.06
C ARG A 253 28.08 12.73 0.97
N SER A 254 26.86 12.98 0.49
CA SER A 254 25.83 13.71 1.23
C SER A 254 24.51 12.98 1.13
N VAL A 255 23.71 13.07 2.18
CA VAL A 255 22.29 12.67 2.14
C VAL A 255 21.55 13.66 1.23
N VAL A 256 20.94 13.14 0.17
CA VAL A 256 20.20 13.94 -0.82
C VAL A 256 18.69 13.86 -0.58
N GLU A 257 18.22 12.73 -0.05
CA GLU A 257 16.80 12.45 0.18
C GLU A 257 16.65 11.46 1.34
N MET A 258 15.61 11.63 2.16
CA MET A 258 15.14 10.59 3.09
C MET A 258 13.99 9.84 2.43
N ARG A 259 14.09 8.51 2.32
CA ARG A 259 13.04 7.69 1.73
C ARG A 259 12.35 6.83 2.79
N PRO A 260 11.01 6.74 2.78
CA PRO A 260 10.30 5.84 3.67
C PRO A 260 10.55 4.38 3.27
N VAL A 261 10.96 3.56 4.23
CA VAL A 261 11.22 2.12 4.06
C VAL A 261 10.30 1.33 4.98
N LYS A 262 9.62 0.34 4.42
CA LYS A 262 8.75 -0.57 5.16
C LYS A 262 9.58 -1.68 5.82
N ARG A 263 9.43 -1.87 7.12
CA ARG A 263 10.01 -2.99 7.88
C ARG A 263 8.92 -3.85 8.52
N GLU A 264 9.11 -5.16 8.51
CA GLU A 264 8.19 -6.14 9.09
C GLU A 264 8.84 -6.81 10.32
N VAL A 265 8.26 -6.57 11.50
CA VAL A 265 8.79 -7.10 12.77
C VAL A 265 7.88 -8.21 13.28
N LYS A 266 8.41 -9.44 13.27
CA LYS A 266 7.74 -10.64 13.77
C LYS A 266 7.76 -10.68 15.29
N ARG A 267 6.63 -11.04 15.90
CA ARG A 267 6.49 -11.14 17.36
C ARG A 267 6.05 -12.53 17.77
N ALA A 268 6.60 -13.04 18.85
CA ALA A 268 6.16 -14.30 19.43
C ALA A 268 4.72 -14.21 19.97
N GLY A 269 3.97 -15.31 19.93
CA GLY A 269 2.61 -15.37 20.44
C GLY A 269 2.55 -15.33 21.96
N GLY A 270 2.01 -14.25 22.53
CA GLY A 270 1.86 -14.12 23.99
C GLY A 270 0.63 -14.84 24.56
N ARG A 271 -0.47 -14.90 23.80
CA ARG A 271 -1.76 -15.45 24.27
C ARG A 271 -1.82 -16.97 24.08
N THR A 272 -2.37 -17.66 25.08
CA THR A 272 -2.71 -19.08 24.97
C THR A 272 -4.03 -19.22 24.21
N HIS A 273 -4.00 -19.94 23.10
CA HIS A 273 -5.17 -20.29 22.29
C HIS A 273 -5.62 -21.72 22.59
N TYR A 274 -6.89 -22.01 22.36
CA TYR A 274 -7.49 -23.34 22.49
C TYR A 274 -8.07 -23.74 21.14
N GLY A 275 -7.74 -24.94 20.68
CA GLY A 275 -8.16 -25.41 19.37
C GLY A 275 -7.70 -26.82 19.07
N LEU A 276 -7.58 -27.14 17.79
CA LEU A 276 -7.19 -28.44 17.27
C LEU A 276 -5.95 -28.31 16.38
N VAL A 277 -5.16 -29.39 16.30
CA VAL A 277 -4.03 -29.51 15.37
C VAL A 277 -4.53 -30.15 14.08
N ALA A 278 -4.26 -29.53 12.94
CA ALA A 278 -4.82 -29.94 11.65
C ALA A 278 -4.48 -31.38 11.27
N GLN A 279 -3.23 -31.81 11.50
CA GLN A 279 -2.75 -33.17 11.26
C GLN A 279 -3.49 -34.20 12.12
N GLU A 280 -3.78 -33.86 13.38
CA GLU A 280 -4.52 -34.76 14.29
C GLU A 280 -5.98 -34.91 13.84
N VAL A 281 -6.60 -33.84 13.31
CA VAL A 281 -7.95 -33.88 12.74
C VAL A 281 -7.98 -34.75 11.49
N GLN A 282 -7.01 -34.62 10.59
CA GLN A 282 -6.92 -35.45 9.37
C GLN A 282 -6.87 -36.94 9.74
N ALA A 283 -6.02 -37.30 10.72
CA ALA A 283 -5.95 -38.65 11.23
C ALA A 283 -7.27 -39.12 11.87
N ALA A 284 -7.95 -38.24 12.63
CA ALA A 284 -9.25 -38.55 13.22
C ALA A 284 -10.35 -38.81 12.17
N ALA A 285 -10.38 -38.02 11.09
CA ALA A 285 -11.29 -38.23 9.98
C ALA A 285 -11.01 -39.56 9.27
N ALA A 286 -9.74 -39.88 9.03
CA ALA A 286 -9.32 -41.15 8.44
C ALA A 286 -9.76 -42.36 9.29
N MET A 287 -9.63 -42.27 10.62
CA MET A 287 -10.12 -43.31 11.54
C MET A 287 -11.65 -43.48 11.51
N ALA A 288 -12.38 -42.41 11.19
CA ALA A 288 -13.83 -42.45 10.98
C ALA A 288 -14.21 -42.92 9.55
N GLY A 289 -13.24 -43.34 8.74
CA GLY A 289 -13.47 -43.80 7.36
C GLY A 289 -13.76 -42.68 6.37
N VAL A 290 -13.43 -41.43 6.70
CA VAL A 290 -13.65 -40.26 5.84
C VAL A 290 -12.30 -39.69 5.43
N THR A 291 -11.97 -39.81 4.14
CA THR A 291 -10.71 -39.32 3.56
C THR A 291 -10.81 -37.91 2.98
N ASP A 292 -12.03 -37.47 2.64
CA ASP A 292 -12.30 -36.14 2.09
C ASP A 292 -13.24 -35.38 3.03
N PHE A 293 -12.65 -34.57 3.92
CA PHE A 293 -13.38 -33.72 4.86
C PHE A 293 -12.95 -32.26 4.69
N ALA A 294 -13.86 -31.42 4.22
CA ALA A 294 -13.61 -30.01 3.94
C ALA A 294 -13.23 -29.16 5.18
N GLY A 295 -13.40 -29.70 6.39
CA GLY A 295 -12.91 -29.06 7.62
C GLY A 295 -11.39 -29.07 7.76
N TRP A 296 -10.69 -29.94 7.04
CA TRP A 296 -9.23 -29.93 6.91
C TRP A 296 -8.84 -29.48 5.50
N VAL A 297 -7.81 -28.63 5.39
CA VAL A 297 -7.37 -28.10 4.11
C VAL A 297 -5.85 -27.99 4.03
N LEU A 298 -5.33 -28.13 2.81
CA LEU A 298 -3.97 -27.74 2.43
C LEU A 298 -3.98 -26.32 1.83
N ALA A 299 -2.95 -25.54 2.12
CA ALA A 299 -2.74 -24.23 1.52
C ALA A 299 -2.57 -24.33 0.00
N ASP A 300 -1.86 -25.36 -0.46
CA ASP A 300 -1.78 -25.77 -1.85
C ASP A 300 -2.17 -27.25 -1.97
N LYS A 301 -3.23 -27.55 -2.73
CA LYS A 301 -3.72 -28.91 -2.91
C LYS A 301 -2.76 -29.79 -3.72
N GLY A 302 -1.89 -29.18 -4.54
CA GLY A 302 -0.89 -29.89 -5.34
C GLY A 302 0.37 -30.26 -4.54
N ASP A 303 0.53 -29.67 -3.35
CA ASP A 303 1.69 -29.89 -2.48
C ASP A 303 1.25 -30.48 -1.14
N PRO A 304 1.49 -31.80 -0.91
CA PRO A 304 1.11 -32.47 0.33
C PRO A 304 1.86 -31.95 1.56
N ASP A 305 3.01 -31.29 1.38
CA ASP A 305 3.82 -30.71 2.45
C ASP A 305 3.43 -29.25 2.73
N SER A 306 2.47 -28.71 1.99
CA SER A 306 1.99 -27.34 2.20
C SER A 306 1.31 -27.19 3.57
N THR A 307 1.25 -25.93 4.02
CA THR A 307 0.69 -25.62 5.34
C THR A 307 -0.76 -26.09 5.45
N GLN A 308 -1.06 -26.82 6.51
CA GLN A 308 -2.41 -27.34 6.78
C GLN A 308 -3.21 -26.34 7.63
N GLY A 309 -4.53 -26.30 7.39
CA GLY A 309 -5.47 -25.44 8.10
C GLY A 309 -6.77 -26.15 8.45
N LEU A 310 -7.55 -25.51 9.31
CA LEU A 310 -8.87 -26.00 9.73
C LEU A 310 -9.96 -24.96 9.44
N ARG A 311 -11.11 -25.43 8.96
CA ARG A 311 -12.35 -24.65 8.88
C ARG A 311 -13.25 -25.06 10.03
N TYR A 312 -13.18 -24.34 11.14
CA TYR A 312 -13.88 -24.69 12.38
C TYR A 312 -15.40 -24.83 12.20
N ASP A 313 -16.02 -24.04 11.32
CA ASP A 313 -17.47 -24.14 11.05
C ASP A 313 -17.88 -25.51 10.47
N GLN A 314 -16.97 -26.22 9.80
CA GLN A 314 -17.25 -27.56 9.26
C GLN A 314 -17.37 -28.63 10.36
N PHE A 315 -16.99 -28.32 11.61
CA PHE A 315 -17.18 -29.21 12.75
C PHE A 315 -18.56 -29.10 13.36
N ILE A 316 -19.34 -28.05 13.03
CA ILE A 316 -20.69 -27.84 13.58
C ILE A 316 -21.60 -29.02 13.25
N ALA A 317 -21.62 -29.49 11.98
CA ALA A 317 -22.45 -30.62 11.59
C ALA A 317 -22.08 -31.93 12.30
N PRO A 318 -20.79 -32.35 12.35
CA PRO A 318 -20.36 -33.48 13.15
C PRO A 318 -20.66 -33.35 14.66
N LEU A 319 -20.57 -32.14 15.22
CA LEU A 319 -20.93 -31.89 16.62
C LEU A 319 -22.43 -32.07 16.86
N ILE A 320 -23.29 -31.56 15.97
CA ILE A 320 -24.74 -31.78 16.03
C ILE A 320 -25.04 -33.28 15.99
N LYS A 321 -24.42 -34.02 15.06
CA LYS A 321 -24.59 -35.48 14.94
C LYS A 321 -24.13 -36.20 16.21
N ALA A 322 -22.98 -35.81 16.77
CA ALA A 322 -22.46 -36.38 18.00
C ALA A 322 -23.41 -36.16 19.19
N VAL A 323 -24.02 -34.97 19.31
CA VAL A 323 -25.01 -34.67 20.35
C VAL A 323 -26.26 -35.52 20.17
N GLN A 324 -26.77 -35.68 18.94
CA GLN A 324 -27.91 -36.55 18.64
C GLN A 324 -27.63 -38.01 19.02
N GLU A 325 -26.47 -38.53 18.67
CA GLU A 325 -26.05 -39.90 19.02
C GLU A 325 -25.89 -40.08 20.53
N LEU A 326 -25.32 -39.09 21.22
CA LEU A 326 -25.20 -39.12 22.67
C LEU A 326 -26.56 -39.09 23.35
N ALA A 327 -27.48 -38.24 22.90
CA ALA A 327 -28.85 -38.17 23.44
C ALA A 327 -29.58 -39.52 23.26
N ALA A 328 -29.46 -40.16 22.10
CA ALA A 328 -30.03 -41.49 21.86
C ALA A 328 -29.46 -42.55 22.82
N ARG A 329 -28.15 -42.51 23.11
CA ARG A 329 -27.52 -43.41 24.09
C ARG A 329 -28.02 -43.16 25.51
N VAL A 330 -28.20 -41.89 25.90
CA VAL A 330 -28.73 -41.54 27.22
C VAL A 330 -30.15 -42.07 27.39
N VAL A 331 -31.03 -41.84 26.41
CA VAL A 331 -32.41 -42.37 26.44
C VAL A 331 -32.41 -43.90 26.56
N ALA A 332 -31.56 -44.58 25.80
CA ALA A 332 -31.45 -46.04 25.86
C ALA A 332 -30.95 -46.53 27.24
N LEU A 333 -30.03 -45.79 27.88
CA LEU A 333 -29.53 -46.11 29.22
C LEU A 333 -30.59 -45.86 30.30
N GLU A 334 -31.33 -44.75 30.21
CA GLU A 334 -32.41 -44.43 31.13
C GLU A 334 -33.51 -45.48 31.06
N ALA A 335 -33.94 -45.88 29.86
CA ALA A 335 -34.94 -46.93 29.67
C ALA A 335 -34.52 -48.28 30.28
N ARG A 336 -33.24 -48.65 30.18
CA ARG A 336 -32.70 -49.86 30.81
C ARG A 336 -32.73 -49.78 32.33
N ARG A 337 -32.51 -48.59 32.90
CA ARG A 337 -32.55 -48.37 34.35
C ARG A 337 -33.97 -48.45 34.90
N THR A 338 -34.98 -47.96 34.17
CA THR A 338 -36.39 -48.05 34.60
C THR A 338 -36.97 -49.46 34.47
N ALA A 339 -36.33 -50.33 33.67
CA ALA A 339 -36.72 -51.72 33.49
C ALA A 339 -36.07 -52.69 34.49
N SER A 340 -35.12 -52.23 35.32
CA SER A 340 -34.44 -52.99 36.39
C SER A 340 -34.99 -52.62 37.76
#